data_AF-A0A8J8BZ81-F1
#
_entry.id   AF-A0A8J8BZ81-F1
#
_cell.length_a   1.000
_cell.length_b   1.000
_cell.length_c   1.000
_cell.angle_alpha   90.00
_cell.angle_beta   90.00
_cell.angle_gamma   90.00
#
_symmetry.space_group_name_H-M   'P 1'
#
loop_
_entity.id
_entity.type
_entity.pdbx_description
1 polymer ?
#
loop_
_entity_poly.entity_id
_entity_poly.type
_entity_poly.pdbx_seq_one_letter_code
_entity_poly.pdbx_strand_id
1 'polypeptide(L)' 'TDEVEIVYEKRITPFGNGAKVDAPKRYIGNRVYVIILKQ' A
#
# COMPACT_ATOMS: atom_id res chain seq x y z
N THR A 1 6.16 20.42 1.50
CA THR A 1 4.93 19.62 1.62
C THR A 1 4.83 18.79 0.38
N ASP A 2 4.62 17.48 0.51
CA ASP A 2 4.48 16.62 -0.65
C ASP A 2 3.12 16.85 -1.32
N GLU A 3 3.10 16.97 -2.65
CA GLU A 3 1.85 17.07 -3.41
C GLU A 3 1.26 15.67 -3.61
N VAL A 4 0.09 15.43 -3.04
CA VAL A 4 -0.63 14.17 -3.15
C VAL A 4 -1.49 14.17 -4.42
N GLU A 5 -1.32 13.16 -5.26
CA GLU A 5 -2.12 12.92 -6.47
C GLU A 5 -3.38 12.14 -6.12
N ILE A 6 -3.22 10.98 -5.46
CA ILE A 6 -4.34 10.08 -5.13
C ILE A 6 -4.13 9.44 -3.76
N VAL A 7 -5.22 9.33 -2.98
CA VAL A 7 -5.31 8.47 -1.80
C VAL A 7 -6.40 7.44 -2.01
N TYR A 8 -6.09 6.16 -1.79
CA TYR A 8 -7.09 5.10 -1.86
C TYR A 8 -6.85 4.00 -0.82
N GLU A 9 -7.93 3.32 -0.44
CA GLU A 9 -7.90 2.22 0.51
C GLU A 9 -7.71 0.86 -0.20
N LYS A 10 -6.89 -0.02 0.40
CA LYS A 10 -6.75 -1.39 -0.06
C LYS A 10 -6.51 -2.35 1.11
N ARG A 11 -6.69 -3.65 0.85
CA ARG A 11 -6.23 -4.73 1.72
C ARG A 11 -4.90 -5.29 1.21
N ILE A 12 -3.96 -5.55 2.11
CA ILE A 12 -2.71 -6.22 1.77
C ILE A 12 -3.00 -7.69 1.47
N THR A 13 -2.62 -8.16 0.29
CA THR A 13 -2.77 -9.56 -0.14
C THR A 13 -1.40 -10.23 -0.34
N PRO A 14 -1.26 -11.54 -0.14
CA PRO A 14 -0.03 -12.25 -0.48
C PRO A 14 0.32 -12.11 -1.98
N PHE A 15 1.62 -12.03 -2.30
CA PHE A 15 2.12 -12.09 -3.67
C PHE A 15 3.49 -12.77 -3.70
N GLY A 16 3.52 -14.04 -4.12
CA GLY A 16 4.75 -14.85 -4.12
C GLY A 16 5.38 -14.93 -2.73
N ASN A 17 6.68 -14.61 -2.65
CA ASN A 17 7.42 -14.49 -1.38
C ASN A 17 7.24 -13.14 -0.68
N GLY A 18 6.35 -12.25 -1.14
CA GLY A 18 6.10 -10.91 -0.60
C GLY A 18 4.61 -10.62 -0.40
N ALA A 19 4.27 -9.34 -0.30
CA ALA A 19 2.89 -8.85 -0.26
C ALA A 19 2.64 -7.90 -1.44
N LYS A 20 1.37 -7.77 -1.82
CA LYS A 20 0.91 -6.83 -2.84
C LYS A 20 0.61 -5.49 -2.16
N VAL A 21 1.11 -4.39 -2.71
CA VAL A 21 1.50 -3.17 -1.96
C VAL A 21 2.77 -3.51 -1.17
N ASP A 22 3.91 -2.87 -1.49
CA ASP A 22 5.26 -3.17 -0.96
C ASP A 22 5.35 -2.97 0.58
N ALA A 23 4.67 -3.84 1.30
CA ALA A 23 4.49 -3.82 2.73
C ALA A 23 5.08 -5.10 3.34
N PRO A 24 5.64 -5.03 4.56
CA PRO A 24 6.11 -6.22 5.26
C PRO A 24 5.01 -7.28 5.46
N LYS A 25 5.38 -8.57 5.37
CA LYS A 25 4.44 -9.72 5.50
C LYS A 25 3.57 -9.68 6.76
N ARG A 26 4.10 -9.13 7.87
CA ARG A 26 3.39 -9.00 9.14
C ARG A 26 2.09 -8.17 9.07
N TYR A 27 1.85 -7.47 7.96
CA TYR A 27 0.66 -6.66 7.75
C TYR A 27 -0.34 -7.26 6.74
N ILE A 28 -0.12 -8.49 6.26
CA ILE A 28 -1.08 -9.19 5.40
C ILE A 28 -2.44 -9.29 6.13
N GLY A 29 -3.52 -8.92 5.43
CA GLY A 29 -4.87 -8.86 5.99
C GLY A 29 -5.27 -7.49 6.57
N ASN A 30 -4.32 -6.59 6.80
CA ASN A 30 -4.61 -5.25 7.28
C ASN A 30 -5.21 -4.37 6.17
N ARG A 31 -6.07 -3.44 6.57
CA ARG A 31 -6.49 -2.30 5.74
C ARG A 31 -5.38 -1.26 5.75
N VAL A 32 -5.06 -0.70 4.58
CA VAL A 32 -4.05 0.34 4.42
C VAL A 32 -4.55 1.43 3.49
N TYR A 33 -4.02 2.64 3.68
CA TYR A 33 -4.12 3.73 2.71
C TYR A 33 -2.85 3.77 1.87
N VAL A 34 -3.02 3.80 0.55
CA VAL A 34 -1.92 4.03 -0.40
C VAL A 34 -2.02 5.47 -0.88
N ILE A 35 -0.92 6.19 -0.76
CA ILE A 35 -0.79 7.59 -1.20
C ILE A 35 0.16 7.59 -2.39
N ILE A 36 -0.30 8.14 -3.51
CA ILE A 36 0.51 8.41 -4.69
C ILE A 36 0.84 9.90 -4.67
N LEU A 37 2.12 10.23 -4.72
CA LEU A 37 2.61 11.61 -4.80
C LEU A 37 2.77 12.01 -6.27
N LYS A 38 2.63 13.31 -6.56
CA LYS A 38 3.01 13.87 -7.86
C LYS A 38 4.53 13.79 -8.04
N GLN A 39 4.95 13.66 -9.30
CA GLN A 39 6.38 13.68 -9.68
C GLN A 39 6.98 15.08 -9.56
#